data_AF-A0A251X3Q1-F1
#
_entry.id   AF-A0A251X3Q1-F1
#
_cell.length_a   1.000
_cell.length_b   1.000
_cell.length_c   1.000
_cell.angle_alpha   90.00
_cell.angle_beta   90.00
_cell.angle_gamma   90.00
#
_symmetry.space_group_name_H-M   'P 1'
#
loop_
_entity.id
_entity.type
_entity.pdbx_description
1 polymer ?
#
loop_
_entity_poly.entity_id
_entity_poly.type
_entity_poly.pdbx_seq_one_letter_code
_entity_poly.pdbx_strand_id
1 'polypeptide(L)'
;MGKVLIGLAFMVTAVVVYFTLSALGMVGDDRSPAERMADNLASIGAEFEADGHLPWDNTAEVQRVQTVGDTLKITVRAAPDLPDTIAAIVCNYRDLRELIYDGAEIEIIWKPPQMGRVMGTTSINFCPSLRG
;
A
#
# COMPACT_ATOMS: atom_id res chain seq x y z
N MET A 1 -12.38 -49.86 19.73
CA MET A 1 -12.28 -48.95 18.58
C MET A 1 -13.30 -47.80 18.67
N GLY A 2 -13.34 -47.03 19.78
CA GLY A 2 -14.35 -45.98 20.00
C GLY A 2 -13.79 -44.57 20.27
N LYS A 3 -12.47 -44.44 20.44
CA LYS A 3 -11.82 -43.16 20.76
C LYS A 3 -11.41 -42.34 19.52
N VAL A 4 -11.21 -42.99 18.37
CA VAL A 4 -10.79 -42.33 17.12
C VAL A 4 -11.94 -41.58 16.45
N LEU A 5 -13.18 -42.09 16.59
CA LEU A 5 -14.37 -41.47 16.00
C LEU A 5 -14.76 -40.14 16.68
N ILE A 6 -14.50 -40.01 17.98
CA ILE A 6 -14.82 -38.80 18.74
C ILE A 6 -13.87 -37.65 18.34
N GLY A 7 -12.57 -37.92 18.22
CA GLY A 7 -11.60 -36.90 17.80
C GLY A 7 -11.87 -36.36 16.40
N LEU A 8 -12.29 -37.23 15.48
CA LEU A 8 -12.63 -36.83 14.10
C LEU A 8 -13.88 -35.95 14.05
N ALA A 9 -14.90 -36.25 14.87
CA ALA A 9 -16.11 -35.46 14.95
C ALA A 9 -15.84 -34.04 15.49
N PHE A 10 -15.02 -33.90 16.54
CA PHE A 10 -14.61 -32.58 17.06
C PHE A 10 -13.84 -31.75 16.04
N MET A 11 -12.92 -32.38 15.29
CA MET A 11 -12.13 -31.68 14.28
C MET A 11 -12.99 -31.18 13.12
N VAL A 12 -13.93 -32.01 12.64
CA VAL A 12 -14.89 -31.59 11.61
C VAL A 12 -15.78 -30.46 12.12
N THR A 13 -16.20 -30.51 13.38
CA THR A 13 -17.05 -29.46 13.97
C THR A 13 -16.27 -28.14 14.11
N ALA A 14 -15.02 -28.17 14.55
CA ALA A 14 -14.17 -26.98 14.66
C ALA A 14 -13.89 -26.34 13.30
N VAL A 15 -13.63 -27.16 12.26
CA VAL A 15 -13.43 -26.66 10.89
C VAL A 15 -14.71 -26.05 10.35
N VAL A 16 -15.87 -26.71 10.52
CA VAL A 16 -17.16 -26.18 10.08
C VAL A 16 -17.50 -24.88 10.81
N VAL A 17 -17.24 -24.80 12.12
CA VAL A 17 -17.42 -23.58 12.92
C VAL A 17 -16.49 -22.47 12.44
N TYR A 18 -15.22 -22.76 12.18
CA TYR A 18 -14.29 -21.77 11.62
C TYR A 18 -14.74 -21.28 10.24
N PHE A 19 -15.12 -22.18 9.33
CA PHE A 19 -15.62 -21.80 8.01
C PHE A 19 -16.93 -21.02 8.08
N THR A 20 -17.84 -21.35 9.00
CA THR A 20 -19.09 -20.58 9.19
C THR A 20 -18.82 -19.22 9.83
N LEU A 21 -17.93 -19.11 10.80
CA LEU A 21 -17.52 -17.82 11.40
C LEU A 21 -16.84 -16.92 10.36
N SER A 22 -15.97 -17.47 9.52
CA SER A 22 -15.33 -16.75 8.41
C SER A 22 -16.36 -16.35 7.34
N ALA A 23 -17.32 -17.23 7.00
CA ALA A 23 -18.38 -16.92 6.03
C ALA A 23 -19.42 -15.91 6.56
N LEU A 24 -19.59 -15.82 7.88
CA LEU A 24 -20.43 -14.83 8.56
C LEU A 24 -19.71 -13.49 8.79
N GLY A 25 -18.45 -13.36 8.36
CA GLY A 25 -17.64 -12.15 8.57
C GLY A 25 -17.28 -11.89 10.03
N MET A 26 -17.45 -12.89 10.92
CA MET A 26 -17.09 -12.79 12.35
C MET A 26 -15.59 -12.99 12.61
N VAL A 27 -14.82 -13.35 11.57
CA VAL A 27 -13.36 -13.22 11.55
C VAL A 27 -13.05 -11.97 10.72
N GLY A 28 -13.55 -10.83 11.21
CA GLY A 28 -13.31 -9.52 10.62
C GLY A 28 -11.97 -8.98 11.12
N ASP A 29 -11.25 -8.30 10.25
CA ASP A 29 -10.19 -7.41 10.69
C ASP A 29 -10.83 -6.26 11.48
N ASP A 30 -10.78 -6.33 12.82
CA ASP A 30 -11.41 -5.37 13.74
C ASP A 30 -10.76 -3.97 13.68
N ARG A 31 -9.69 -3.79 12.90
CA ARG A 31 -9.04 -2.50 12.69
C ARG A 31 -9.98 -1.51 12.00
N SER A 32 -10.00 -0.29 12.51
CA SER A 32 -10.70 0.81 11.85
C SER A 32 -10.13 1.06 10.44
N PRO A 33 -10.91 1.63 9.51
CA PRO A 33 -10.42 1.98 8.17
C PRO A 33 -9.14 2.83 8.20
N ALA A 34 -9.00 3.71 9.18
CA ALA A 34 -7.81 4.55 9.38
C ALA A 34 -6.57 3.73 9.79
N GLU A 35 -6.73 2.75 10.67
CA GLU A 35 -5.62 1.86 11.08
C GLU A 35 -5.16 0.97 9.93
N ARG A 36 -6.10 0.41 9.15
CA ARG A 36 -5.75 -0.36 7.95
C ARG A 36 -5.01 0.50 6.92
N MET A 37 -5.46 1.73 6.71
CA MET A 37 -4.79 2.66 5.79
C MET A 37 -3.37 2.97 6.28
N ALA A 38 -3.18 3.25 7.57
CA ALA A 38 -1.87 3.49 8.15
C ALA A 38 -0.93 2.28 7.98
N ASP A 39 -1.43 1.07 8.20
CA ASP A 39 -0.67 -0.17 8.00
C ASP A 39 -0.30 -0.39 6.52
N ASN A 40 -1.24 -0.14 5.60
CA ASN A 40 -0.98 -0.25 4.17
C ASN A 40 0.05 0.78 3.70
N LEU A 41 -0.03 2.04 4.17
CA LEU A 41 0.95 3.08 3.88
C LEU A 41 2.34 2.70 4.40
N ALA A 42 2.42 2.16 5.62
CA ALA A 42 3.68 1.70 6.19
C ALA A 42 4.25 0.50 5.42
N SER A 43 3.41 -0.45 5.03
CA SER A 43 3.82 -1.64 4.28
C SER A 43 4.37 -1.28 2.91
N ILE A 44 3.64 -0.48 2.13
CA ILE A 44 4.06 -0.05 0.80
C ILE A 44 5.30 0.85 0.89
N GLY A 45 5.36 1.72 1.91
CA GLY A 45 6.53 2.55 2.13
C GLY A 45 7.79 1.73 2.42
N ALA A 46 7.68 0.70 3.25
CA ALA A 46 8.79 -0.21 3.54
C ALA A 46 9.24 -1.01 2.31
N GLU A 47 8.30 -1.41 1.45
CA GLU A 47 8.61 -2.08 0.19
C GLU A 47 9.45 -1.18 -0.73
N PHE A 48 9.04 0.08 -0.91
CA PHE A 48 9.79 1.03 -1.73
C PHE A 48 11.18 1.37 -1.16
N GLU A 49 11.32 1.45 0.16
CA GLU A 49 12.66 1.60 0.78
C GLU A 49 13.53 0.35 0.59
N ALA A 50 12.93 -0.84 0.65
CA ALA A 50 13.65 -2.10 0.50
C ALA A 50 14.13 -2.32 -0.94
N ASP A 51 13.29 -1.99 -1.93
CA ASP A 51 13.64 -2.08 -3.35
C ASP A 51 14.66 -1.01 -3.74
N GLY A 52 14.63 0.17 -3.10
CA GLY A 52 15.55 1.28 -3.36
C GLY A 52 15.27 2.02 -4.67
N HIS A 53 14.27 1.60 -5.43
CA HIS A 53 13.84 2.18 -6.70
C HIS A 53 12.32 2.25 -6.78
N LEU A 54 11.79 3.15 -7.60
CA LEU A 54 10.37 3.13 -7.92
C LEU A 54 10.07 1.92 -8.83
N PRO A 55 8.98 1.16 -8.61
CA PRO A 55 8.70 -0.08 -9.34
C PRO A 55 8.43 0.12 -10.83
N TRP A 56 8.21 1.36 -11.27
CA TRP A 56 7.99 1.75 -12.66
C TRP A 56 9.18 2.47 -13.30
N ASP A 57 10.19 2.85 -12.51
CA ASP A 57 11.37 3.58 -13.00
C ASP A 57 12.61 3.24 -12.15
N ASN A 58 13.42 2.32 -12.66
CA ASN A 58 14.68 1.92 -12.03
C ASN A 58 15.74 3.03 -12.02
N THR A 59 15.52 4.15 -12.71
CA THR A 59 16.41 5.32 -12.64
C THR A 59 16.02 6.29 -11.52
N ALA A 60 14.78 6.19 -11.03
CA ALA A 60 14.28 6.93 -9.87
C ALA A 60 14.64 6.21 -8.57
N GLU A 61 15.89 6.42 -8.12
CA GLU A 61 16.41 5.91 -6.85
C GLU A 61 15.64 6.53 -5.66
N VAL A 62 15.07 5.69 -4.81
CA VAL A 62 14.37 6.07 -3.59
C VAL A 62 15.40 6.36 -2.51
N GLN A 63 15.42 7.60 -2.01
CA GLN A 63 16.31 8.01 -0.93
C GLN A 63 15.70 7.80 0.44
N ARG A 64 14.37 7.98 0.54
CA ARG A 64 13.63 7.92 1.80
C ARG A 64 12.14 7.84 1.54
N VAL A 65 11.44 7.06 2.33
CA VAL A 65 9.97 7.05 2.39
C VAL A 65 9.52 7.43 3.80
N GLN A 66 8.45 8.21 3.90
CA GLN A 66 7.88 8.63 5.18
C GLN A 66 6.37 8.66 5.09
N THR A 67 5.71 8.11 6.10
CA THR A 67 4.26 8.26 6.27
C THR A 67 3.99 9.40 7.25
N VAL A 68 3.16 10.36 6.85
CA VAL A 68 2.75 11.49 7.69
C VAL A 68 1.23 11.58 7.64
N GLY A 69 0.55 11.11 8.70
CA GLY A 69 -0.91 10.98 8.68
C GLY A 69 -1.35 9.99 7.62
N ASP A 70 -2.17 10.45 6.68
CA ASP A 70 -2.69 9.74 5.51
C ASP A 70 -1.82 9.94 4.25
N THR A 71 -0.65 10.58 4.38
CA THR A 71 0.23 10.88 3.25
C THR A 71 1.45 9.95 3.20
N LEU A 72 1.70 9.30 2.06
CA LEU A 72 2.96 8.63 1.76
C LEU A 72 3.90 9.57 1.00
N LYS A 73 5.00 9.97 1.64
CA LYS A 73 6.02 10.84 1.05
C LYS A 73 7.21 10.03 0.57
N ILE A 74 7.48 10.04 -0.72
CA ILE A 74 8.57 9.30 -1.35
C ILE A 74 9.59 10.31 -1.89
N THR A 75 10.77 10.35 -1.28
CA THR A 75 11.89 11.18 -1.77
C THR A 75 12.73 10.40 -2.75
N VAL A 76 12.86 10.91 -3.97
CA VAL A 76 13.67 10.29 -5.03
C VAL A 76 14.79 11.21 -5.51
N ARG A 77 15.86 10.57 -5.99
CA ARG A 77 17.06 11.24 -6.51
C ARG A 77 16.84 11.87 -7.89
N ALA A 78 16.10 11.18 -8.74
CA ALA A 78 15.79 11.58 -10.10
C ALA A 78 14.28 11.52 -10.31
N ALA A 79 13.78 12.44 -11.12
CA ALA A 79 12.36 12.60 -11.42
C ALA A 79 12.10 12.32 -12.89
N PRO A 80 10.97 11.70 -13.25
CA PRO A 80 10.39 11.85 -14.57
C PRO A 80 10.14 13.35 -14.84
N ASP A 81 10.47 13.81 -16.05
CA ASP A 81 10.55 15.24 -16.40
C ASP A 81 9.24 16.05 -16.24
N LEU A 82 8.08 15.41 -15.99
CA LEU A 82 6.77 16.08 -15.94
C LEU A 82 5.85 15.56 -14.81
N PRO A 83 5.22 16.44 -14.01
CA PRO A 83 4.25 16.05 -12.96
C PRO A 83 3.09 15.19 -13.45
N ASP A 84 2.56 15.45 -14.65
CA ASP A 84 1.46 14.67 -15.22
C ASP A 84 1.86 13.20 -15.48
N THR A 85 3.11 12.98 -15.88
CA THR A 85 3.67 11.64 -16.05
C THR A 85 3.74 10.91 -14.71
N ILE A 86 4.14 11.59 -13.64
CA ILE A 86 4.11 11.00 -12.29
C ILE A 86 2.69 10.63 -11.90
N ALA A 87 1.74 11.55 -12.06
CA ALA A 87 0.36 11.30 -11.66
C ALA A 87 -0.23 10.09 -12.41
N ALA A 88 -0.02 10.01 -13.72
CA ALA A 88 -0.45 8.86 -14.52
C ALA A 88 0.18 7.55 -14.05
N ILE A 89 1.47 7.55 -13.71
CA ILE A 89 2.17 6.36 -13.25
C ILE A 89 1.69 5.92 -11.86
N VAL A 90 1.62 6.84 -10.90
CA VAL A 90 1.10 6.58 -9.54
C VAL A 90 -0.30 5.99 -9.63
N CYS A 91 -1.16 6.53 -10.49
CA CYS A 91 -2.51 6.03 -10.71
C CYS A 91 -2.60 4.71 -11.49
N ASN A 92 -1.54 4.31 -12.20
CA ASN A 92 -1.46 3.01 -12.86
C ASN A 92 -0.89 1.93 -11.93
N TYR A 93 -0.13 2.30 -10.91
CA TYR A 93 0.34 1.37 -9.90
C TYR A 93 -0.81 0.99 -8.96
N ARG A 94 -1.26 -0.27 -9.04
CA ARG A 94 -2.51 -0.72 -8.40
C ARG A 94 -2.56 -0.37 -6.91
N ASP A 95 -1.50 -0.68 -6.18
CA ASP A 95 -1.52 -0.57 -4.72
C ASP A 95 -1.53 0.90 -4.26
N LEU A 96 -0.85 1.79 -4.99
CA LEU A 96 -0.91 3.24 -4.75
C LEU A 96 -2.27 3.84 -5.13
N ARG A 97 -2.86 3.37 -6.24
CA ARG A 97 -4.21 3.77 -6.62
C ARG A 97 -5.25 3.35 -5.57
N GLU A 98 -5.13 2.14 -5.04
CA GLU A 98 -6.02 1.65 -3.97
C GLU A 98 -5.89 2.51 -2.71
N LEU A 99 -4.67 2.84 -2.30
CA LEU A 99 -4.43 3.79 -1.21
C LEU A 99 -5.11 5.16 -1.46
N ILE A 100 -4.99 5.71 -2.68
CA ILE A 100 -5.62 6.98 -3.04
C ILE A 100 -7.15 6.89 -2.98
N TYR A 101 -7.74 5.77 -3.42
CA TYR A 101 -9.18 5.54 -3.28
C TYR A 101 -9.65 5.36 -1.85
N ASP A 102 -8.79 4.85 -0.97
CA ASP A 102 -9.01 4.77 0.47
C ASP A 102 -8.83 6.14 1.18
N GLY A 103 -8.39 7.16 0.45
CA GLY A 103 -8.26 8.55 0.92
C GLY A 103 -6.84 9.02 1.20
N ALA A 104 -5.82 8.24 0.83
CA ALA A 104 -4.43 8.63 1.01
C ALA A 104 -3.97 9.69 -0.01
N GLU A 105 -2.95 10.46 0.38
CA GLU A 105 -2.19 11.32 -0.52
C GLU A 105 -0.81 10.70 -0.79
N ILE A 106 -0.37 10.68 -2.04
CA ILE A 106 0.99 10.25 -2.41
C ILE A 106 1.78 11.49 -2.84
N GLU A 107 2.86 11.79 -2.13
CA GLU A 107 3.73 12.93 -2.41
C GLU A 107 5.09 12.42 -2.90
N ILE A 108 5.44 12.74 -4.15
CA ILE A 108 6.77 12.47 -4.70
C ILE A 108 7.62 13.73 -4.58
N ILE A 109 8.74 13.63 -3.86
CA ILE A 109 9.67 14.72 -3.59
C ILE A 109 10.96 14.46 -4.34
N TRP A 110 11.39 15.43 -5.15
CA TRP A 110 12.61 15.31 -5.94
C TRP A 110 13.76 16.03 -5.27
N LYS A 111 14.82 15.29 -4.91
CA LYS A 111 16.00 15.84 -4.23
C LYS A 111 17.29 15.26 -4.82
N PRO A 112 17.80 15.82 -5.94
CA PRO A 112 19.07 15.37 -6.50
C PRO A 112 20.24 15.68 -5.54
N PRO A 113 21.23 14.78 -5.41
CA PRO A 113 22.27 14.89 -4.38
C PRO A 113 23.20 16.07 -4.64
N GLN A 114 23.37 16.43 -5.91
CA GLN A 114 24.24 17.53 -6.36
C GLN A 114 23.75 18.89 -5.86
N MET A 115 22.46 19.05 -5.59
CA MET A 115 21.88 20.33 -5.17
C MET A 115 21.57 20.40 -3.67
N GLY A 116 21.47 19.26 -2.98
CA GLY A 116 21.18 19.20 -1.54
C GLY A 116 19.82 19.74 -1.10
N ARG A 117 19.00 20.23 -2.04
CA ARG A 117 17.69 20.87 -1.80
C ARG A 117 16.60 20.21 -2.65
N VAL A 118 15.35 20.34 -2.19
CA VAL A 118 14.17 19.88 -2.95
C VAL A 118 14.06 20.72 -4.23
N MET A 119 13.94 20.03 -5.36
CA MET A 119 13.81 20.61 -6.70
C MET A 119 12.36 20.68 -7.17
N GLY A 120 11.50 19.79 -6.67
CA GLY A 120 10.07 19.82 -6.93
C GLY A 120 9.35 18.78 -6.10
N THR A 121 8.03 18.96 -6.02
CA THR A 121 7.12 18.09 -5.31
C THR A 121 5.89 17.90 -6.17
N THR A 122 5.40 16.67 -6.26
CA THR A 122 4.11 16.36 -6.89
C THR A 122 3.27 15.58 -5.88
N SER A 123 2.09 16.11 -5.55
CA SER A 123 1.10 15.44 -4.70
C SER A 123 -0.02 14.86 -5.56
N ILE A 124 -0.42 13.63 -5.27
CA ILE A 124 -1.46 12.89 -5.96
C ILE A 124 -2.42 12.35 -4.90
N ASN A 125 -3.63 12.91 -4.87
CA ASN A 125 -4.71 12.50 -3.97
C ASN A 125 -5.98 12.10 -4.75
N PHE A 126 -5.88 12.05 -6.07
CA PHE A 126 -6.98 11.67 -6.95
C PHE A 126 -6.44 10.94 -8.16
N CYS A 127 -7.03 9.77 -8.43
CA CYS A 127 -6.82 9.04 -9.67
C CYS A 127 -8.13 9.02 -10.46
N PRO A 128 -8.15 9.55 -11.69
CA PRO A 128 -9.34 9.43 -12.52
C PRO A 128 -9.64 7.94 -12.73
N SER A 129 -10.89 7.53 -12.50
CA SER A 129 -11.29 6.15 -12.74
C SER A 129 -11.02 5.83 -14.20
N LEU A 130 -10.22 4.79 -14.47
CA LEU A 130 -10.12 4.15 -15.79
C LEU A 130 -11.45 3.42 -16.07
N ARG A 131 -12.56 4.16 -16.18
CA ARG A 131 -13.82 3.67 -16.74
C ARG A 131 -13.75 3.91 -18.25
N GLY A 132 -13.18 2.93 -18.94
CA GLY A 132 -13.34 2.67 -20.36
C GLY A 132 -13.84 1.25 -20.53
#